data_AF-A0A4R6QBB6-F1
#
_entry.id   AF-A0A4R6QBB6-F1
#
_cell.length_a   1.000
_cell.length_b   1.000
_cell.length_c   1.000
_cell.angle_alpha   90.00
_cell.angle_beta   90.00
_cell.angle_gamma   90.00
#
_symmetry.space_group_name_H-M   'P 1'
#
loop_
_entity.id
_entity.type
_entity.pdbx_description
1 polymer ?
#
loop_
_entity_poly.entity_id
_entity_poly.type
_entity_poly.pdbx_seq_one_letter_code
_entity_poly.pdbx_strand_id
1 'polypeptide(L)' 'MKKFIFITPEGNTTSPNGDEVENMQVIGIVEEVANENEALKKLLLENEWIIDAEFNIAEFICYEIS' A
#
# COMPACT_ATOMS: atom_id res chain seq x y z
N MET A 1 -3.83 -6.49 -18.84
CA MET A 1 -3.87 -5.42 -17.83
C MET A 1 -3.26 -5.97 -16.57
N LYS A 2 -2.53 -5.16 -15.82
CA LYS A 2 -1.72 -5.61 -14.70
C LYS A 2 -2.41 -5.37 -13.37
N LYS A 3 -1.94 -6.08 -12.35
CA LYS A 3 -2.34 -5.91 -10.96
C LYS A 3 -1.12 -5.62 -10.11
N PHE A 4 -1.23 -4.61 -9.24
CA PHE A 4 -0.16 -4.19 -8.34
C PHE A 4 -0.62 -4.24 -6.89
N ILE A 5 0.31 -4.55 -5.98
CA ILE A 5 0.13 -4.41 -4.53
C ILE A 5 1.14 -3.40 -4.00
N PHE A 6 0.66 -2.51 -3.13
CA PHE A 6 1.48 -1.54 -2.41
C PHE A 6 1.55 -1.92 -0.95
N ILE A 7 2.77 -2.03 -0.43
CA ILE A 7 3.04 -2.33 0.98
C ILE A 7 3.98 -1.28 1.58
N THR A 8 3.88 -1.04 2.89
CA THR A 8 4.76 -0.12 3.62
C THR A 8 5.27 -0.79 4.90
N PRO A 9 6.51 -0.49 5.35
CA PRO A 9 6.96 -0.83 6.69
C PRO A 9 6.36 0.10 7.76
N GLU A 10 5.72 1.21 7.37
CA GLU A 10 5.06 2.15 8.28
C GLU A 10 3.77 1.58 8.87
N GLY A 11 3.34 2.20 9.97
CA GLY A 11 2.14 1.82 10.70
C GLY A 11 2.43 0.85 11.84
N ASN A 12 1.39 0.57 12.62
CA ASN A 12 1.49 -0.33 13.77
C ASN A 12 0.67 -1.59 13.47
N THR A 13 1.30 -2.76 13.57
CA THR A 13 0.59 -4.04 13.46
C THR A 13 0.56 -4.71 14.83
N THR A 14 -0.61 -5.24 15.20
CA THR A 14 -0.76 -6.05 16.41
C THR A 14 -1.05 -7.49 16.04
N SER A 15 -0.43 -8.42 16.76
CA SER A 15 -0.71 -9.85 16.64
C SER A 15 -2.12 -10.17 17.19
N PRO A 16 -2.67 -11.37 16.90
CA PRO A 16 -3.96 -11.79 17.48
C PRO A 16 -3.98 -11.83 19.01
N ASN A 17 -2.81 -11.86 19.65
CA ASN A 17 -2.68 -11.84 21.11
C ASN A 17 -2.49 -10.42 21.67
N GLY A 18 -2.45 -9.39 20.82
CA GLY A 18 -2.33 -7.99 21.20
C GLY A 18 -0.90 -7.45 21.26
N ASP A 19 0.11 -8.29 21.02
CA ASP A 19 1.50 -7.84 20.98
C ASP A 19 1.79 -7.03 19.71
N GLU A 20 2.56 -5.94 19.84
CA GLU A 20 3.08 -5.19 18.71
C GLU A 20 4.09 -6.05 17.94
N VAL A 21 3.96 -6.09 16.62
CA VAL A 21 4.82 -6.88 15.75
C VAL A 21 5.25 -6.08 14.53
N GLU A 22 6.51 -6.25 14.17
CA GLU A 22 7.05 -5.76 12.90
C GLU A 22 6.39 -6.49 11.73
N ASN A 23 5.89 -5.72 10.76
CA ASN A 23 5.21 -6.27 9.59
C ASN A 23 5.31 -5.32 8.40
N MET A 24 5.01 -5.83 7.20
CA MET A 24 4.71 -5.01 6.03
C MET A 24 3.20 -4.90 5.90
N GLN A 25 2.66 -3.70 6.06
CA GLN A 25 1.24 -3.45 5.93
C GLN A 25 0.87 -3.27 4.45
N VAL A 26 -0.22 -3.91 4.00
CA VAL A 26 -0.80 -3.67 2.69
C VAL A 26 -1.58 -2.35 2.74
N ILE A 27 -1.19 -1.40 1.89
CA ILE A 27 -1.88 -0.11 1.74
C ILE A 27 -2.99 -0.20 0.71
N GLY A 28 -2.79 -0.99 -0.35
CA GLY A 28 -3.83 -1.26 -1.31
C GLY A 28 -3.40 -2.17 -2.45
N ILE A 29 -4.40 -2.61 -3.20
CA ILE A 29 -4.24 -3.45 -4.38
C ILE A 29 -4.94 -2.73 -5.53
N VAL A 30 -4.20 -2.50 -6.62
CA VAL A 30 -4.70 -1.76 -7.78
C VAL A 30 -4.74 -2.67 -8.99
N GLU A 31 -5.89 -2.67 -9.66
CA GLU A 31 -6.16 -3.49 -10.84
C GLU A 31 -6.39 -2.62 -12.08
N GLU A 32 -6.32 -3.26 -13.25
CA GLU A 32 -6.68 -2.67 -14.54
C GLU A 32 -5.80 -1.47 -14.97
N VAL A 33 -4.50 -1.54 -14.66
CA VAL A 33 -3.52 -0.47 -14.99
C VAL A 33 -2.40 -1.00 -15.89
N ALA A 34 -1.74 -0.10 -16.62
CA ALA A 34 -0.69 -0.49 -17.56
C ALA A 34 0.69 -0.60 -16.90
N ASN A 35 0.94 0.13 -15.81
CA ASN A 35 2.24 0.23 -15.16
C ASN A 35 2.11 0.71 -13.70
N GLU A 36 3.24 0.66 -12.98
CA GLU A 36 3.36 1.07 -11.58
C GLU A 36 2.98 2.53 -11.33
N ASN A 37 3.33 3.45 -12.23
CA ASN A 37 3.01 4.88 -12.07
C ASN A 37 1.49 5.13 -12.14
N GLU A 38 0.79 4.45 -13.05
CA GLU A 38 -0.67 4.49 -13.10
C GLU A 38 -1.29 3.85 -11.86
N ALA A 39 -0.70 2.73 -11.40
CA ALA A 39 -1.13 2.05 -10.20
C ALA A 39 -1.06 2.96 -8.96
N LEU A 40 0.06 3.67 -8.78
CA LEU A 40 0.27 4.57 -7.65
C LEU A 40 -0.70 5.76 -7.69
N LYS A 41 -0.90 6.38 -8.86
CA LYS A 41 -1.87 7.47 -9.00
C LYS A 41 -3.29 7.03 -8.66
N LYS A 42 -3.69 5.85 -9.16
CA LYS A 42 -5.01 5.28 -8.90
C LYS A 42 -5.18 4.95 -7.41
N LEU A 43 -4.16 4.36 -6.76
CA LEU A 43 -4.16 4.10 -5.32
C LEU A 43 -4.46 5.39 -4.53
N LEU A 44 -3.69 6.46 -4.77
CA LEU A 44 -3.80 7.71 -4.02
C LEU A 44 -5.11 8.46 -4.29
N LEU A 45 -5.64 8.38 -5.51
CA LEU A 45 -6.94 8.99 -5.86
C LEU A 45 -8.13 8.26 -5.19
N GLU A 46 -8.05 6.94 -5.08
CA GLU A 46 -9.12 6.11 -4.50
C GLU A 46 -9.05 6.04 -2.96
N ASN A 47 -7.93 6.46 -2.36
CA ASN A 47 -7.65 6.31 -0.93
C ASN A 47 -7.07 7.61 -0.34
N GLU A 48 -7.90 8.65 -0.23
CA GLU A 48 -7.51 9.95 0.35
C GLU A 48 -6.95 9.81 1.78
N TRP A 49 -7.40 8.80 2.54
CA TRP A 49 -6.93 8.50 3.89
C TRP A 49 -5.42 8.25 3.99
N ILE A 50 -4.75 7.82 2.90
CA ILE A 50 -3.30 7.61 2.88
C ILE A 50 -2.57 8.93 3.14
N ILE A 51 -3.06 10.01 2.54
CA ILE A 51 -2.49 11.35 2.69
C ILE A 51 -2.89 11.92 4.06
N ASP A 52 -4.15 11.75 4.46
CA ASP A 52 -4.65 12.24 5.76
C ASP A 52 -3.94 11.59 6.95
N ALA A 53 -3.53 10.32 6.82
CA ALA A 53 -2.76 9.59 7.82
C ALA A 53 -1.24 9.83 7.73
N GLU A 54 -0.80 10.72 6.85
CA GLU A 54 0.59 11.17 6.69
C GLU A 54 1.60 10.06 6.35
N PHE A 55 1.17 9.01 5.63
CA PHE A 55 2.08 7.95 5.18
C PHE A 55 3.16 8.49 4.23
N ASN A 56 4.39 8.03 4.40
CA ASN A 56 5.48 8.35 3.50
C ASN A 56 5.40 7.52 2.21
N ILE A 57 4.76 8.08 1.19
CA ILE A 57 4.59 7.45 -0.13
C ILE A 57 5.93 6.97 -0.73
N ALA A 58 7.06 7.61 -0.39
CA ALA A 58 8.37 7.20 -0.88
C ALA A 58 8.89 5.88 -0.28
N GLU A 59 8.32 5.43 0.84
CA GLU A 59 8.64 4.15 1.49
C GLU A 59 7.75 3.00 1.01
N PHE A 60 6.77 3.29 0.15
CA PHE A 60 5.93 2.25 -0.42
C PHE A 60 6.75 1.35 -1.34
N ILE A 61 6.59 0.05 -1.14
CA ILE A 61 7.12 -0.98 -2.01
C ILE A 61 5.98 -1.47 -2.90
N CYS A 62 6.21 -1.47 -4.22
CA CYS A 62 5.24 -1.91 -5.21
C CYS A 62 5.68 -3.22 -5.86
N TYR A 63 4.74 -4.17 -5.98
CA TYR A 63 4.95 -5.41 -6.73
C TYR A 63 3.83 -5.63 -7.75
N GLU A 64 4.21 -5.99 -8.97
CA GLU A 64 3.29 -6.57 -9.95
C GLU A 64 2.97 -8.02 -9.54
N ILE A 65 1.69 -8.34 -9.42
CA ILE A 65 1.21 -9.64 -8.92
C ILE A 65 0.35 -10.41 -9.92
N SER A 66 -0.01 -9.80 -11.06
CA SER A 66 -0.66 -10.46 -12.21
C SER A 66 -0.60 -9.61 -13.47
#